data_AF-A0A4R6QI58-F1
#
_entry.id   AF-A0A4R6QI58-F1
#
_cell.length_a   1.000
_cell.length_b   1.000
_cell.length_c   1.000
_cell.angle_alpha   90.00
_cell.angle_beta   90.00
_cell.angle_gamma   90.00
#
_symmetry.space_group_name_H-M   'P 1'
#
loop_
_entity.id
_entity.type
_entity.pdbx_description
1 polymer ?
#
loop_
_entity_poly.entity_id
_entity_poly.type
_entity_poly.pdbx_seq_one_letter_code
_entity_poly.pdbx_strand_id
1 'polypeptide(L)'
;MNYFELHIGDLTEATAHLTMLEDGAYGRLLRKYYATEKPLPADIKTVQRLVGARSDEERVAVEIVLDEFFTLQSDGWHQERCDAEIAVFHEKQQGREDKREGAKERQRRARERRASLFETLRGHGVVPPWSTTTAELETQLSRVTGGDASQGVTQPVTRDDTATQTPDTRLQTPVGVGDPAGQDASPSQSRSKGRKPKATEVTLPEWLAAVEANGEKQIPAGDPVFDYAHTIGLPEDFLLIAWRAFKARYTAPPVGGKKLSMYVDWRAAFRNAVRENWLKLWYLDGQQYALTTAGQQAQRAHQESGK
;
A
#
# COMPACT_ATOMS: atom_id res chain seq x y z
N MET A 1 -0.37 -21.52 -4.54
CA MET A 1 0.20 -20.16 -4.49
C MET A 1 0.45 -19.72 -5.93
N ASN A 2 0.12 -18.48 -6.33
CA ASN A 2 0.31 -18.05 -7.73
C ASN A 2 1.70 -17.45 -8.01
N TYR A 3 2.47 -17.16 -6.97
CA TYR A 3 3.77 -16.51 -7.03
C TYR A 3 4.58 -16.92 -5.79
N PHE A 4 5.84 -17.31 -5.96
CA PHE A 4 6.81 -17.50 -4.88
C PHE A 4 8.15 -16.90 -5.29
N GLU A 5 8.95 -16.47 -4.31
CA GLU A 5 10.26 -15.86 -4.54
C GLU A 5 11.32 -16.96 -4.64
N LEU A 6 11.80 -17.21 -5.85
CA LEU A 6 12.90 -18.15 -6.07
C LEU A 6 14.23 -17.40 -6.03
N HIS A 7 14.99 -17.61 -4.96
CA HIS A 7 16.32 -17.02 -4.79
C HIS A 7 17.34 -17.80 -5.62
N ILE A 8 17.60 -17.32 -6.84
CA ILE A 8 18.44 -18.04 -7.82
C ILE A 8 19.86 -18.27 -7.31
N GLY A 9 20.43 -17.34 -6.53
CA GLY A 9 21.77 -17.49 -5.94
C GLY A 9 21.84 -18.68 -5.00
N ASP A 10 21.03 -18.67 -3.94
CA ASP A 10 20.95 -19.75 -2.96
C ASP A 10 20.58 -21.09 -3.60
N LEU A 11 19.66 -21.06 -4.57
CA LEU A 11 19.26 -22.24 -5.33
C LEU A 11 20.46 -22.84 -6.06
N THR A 12 21.20 -22.01 -6.81
CA THR A 12 22.33 -22.46 -7.62
C THR A 12 23.46 -22.99 -6.74
N GLU A 13 23.67 -22.41 -5.56
CA GLU A 13 24.64 -22.89 -4.59
C GLU A 13 24.23 -24.25 -4.00
N ALA A 14 22.97 -24.38 -3.58
CA ALA A 14 22.44 -25.60 -2.97
C ALA A 14 22.26 -26.76 -3.97
N THR A 15 22.12 -26.49 -5.27
CA THR A 15 21.95 -27.51 -6.31
C THR A 15 23.18 -27.70 -7.21
N ALA A 16 24.33 -27.08 -6.89
CA ALA A 16 25.51 -27.09 -7.75
C ALA A 16 26.07 -28.50 -8.06
N HIS A 17 25.88 -29.45 -7.15
CA HIS A 17 26.35 -30.84 -7.29
C HIS A 17 25.35 -31.76 -8.00
N LEU A 18 24.12 -31.29 -8.24
CA LEU A 18 23.09 -32.09 -8.89
C LEU A 18 23.37 -32.26 -10.38
N THR A 19 23.06 -33.44 -10.89
CA THR A 19 22.99 -33.70 -12.32
C THR A 19 21.82 -32.94 -12.95
N MET A 20 21.84 -32.77 -14.28
CA MET A 20 20.75 -32.11 -15.01
C MET A 20 19.37 -32.77 -14.79
N LEU A 21 19.34 -34.09 -14.54
CA LEU A 21 18.11 -34.82 -14.26
C LEU A 21 17.61 -34.56 -12.83
N GLU A 22 18.52 -34.52 -11.86
CA GLU A 22 18.21 -34.22 -10.46
C GLU A 22 17.77 -32.77 -10.28
N ASP A 23 18.46 -31.80 -10.89
CA ASP A 23 18.05 -30.39 -10.88
C ASP A 23 16.67 -30.20 -11.54
N GLY A 24 16.45 -30.89 -12.67
CA GLY A 24 15.15 -30.94 -13.33
C GLY A 24 14.04 -31.55 -12.46
N ALA A 25 14.34 -32.62 -11.72
CA ALA A 25 13.43 -33.26 -10.78
C ALA A 25 13.11 -32.33 -9.60
N TYR A 26 14.13 -31.75 -8.98
CA TYR A 26 13.99 -30.80 -7.87
C TYR A 26 13.12 -29.59 -8.24
N GLY A 27 13.40 -28.97 -9.38
CA GLY A 27 12.60 -27.84 -9.85
C GLY A 27 11.13 -28.21 -10.14
N ARG A 28 10.83 -29.47 -10.53
CA ARG A 28 9.45 -29.94 -10.72
C ARG A 28 8.76 -30.24 -9.37
N LEU A 29 9.48 -30.81 -8.42
CA LEU A 29 8.99 -31.07 -7.06
C LEU A 29 8.59 -29.75 -6.38
N LEU A 30 9.48 -28.75 -6.39
CA LEU A 30 9.20 -27.42 -5.83
C LEU A 30 7.97 -26.76 -6.47
N ARG A 31 7.92 -26.72 -7.80
CA ARG A 31 6.76 -26.16 -8.53
C ARG A 31 5.46 -26.83 -8.13
N LYS A 32 5.48 -28.15 -7.91
CA LYS A 32 4.29 -28.87 -7.48
C LYS A 32 3.93 -28.54 -6.04
N TYR A 33 4.93 -28.50 -5.15
CA TYR A 33 4.78 -28.15 -3.74
C TYR A 33 4.09 -26.79 -3.57
N TYR A 34 4.62 -25.74 -4.19
CA TYR A 34 4.05 -24.39 -4.13
C TYR A 34 2.70 -24.27 -4.85
N ALA A 35 2.45 -25.08 -5.88
CA ALA A 35 1.15 -25.10 -6.55
C ALA A 35 0.06 -25.69 -5.65
N THR A 36 0.37 -26.76 -4.89
CA THR A 36 -0.58 -27.41 -3.99
C THR A 36 -0.60 -26.82 -2.58
N GLU A 37 0.41 -26.04 -2.20
CA GLU A 37 0.61 -25.50 -0.84
C GLU A 37 0.56 -26.61 0.24
N LYS A 38 1.04 -27.80 -0.12
CA LYS A 38 0.93 -29.03 0.68
C LYS A 38 2.15 -29.90 0.50
N PRO A 39 2.52 -30.69 1.53
CA PRO A 39 3.57 -31.68 1.41
C PRO A 39 3.30 -32.66 0.28
N LEU A 40 4.38 -33.18 -0.30
CA LEU A 40 4.27 -34.19 -1.35
C LEU A 40 3.84 -35.53 -0.73
N PRO A 41 3.07 -36.38 -1.44
CA PRO A 41 2.62 -37.66 -0.91
C PRO A 41 3.77 -38.54 -0.41
N ALA A 42 3.59 -39.24 0.71
CA ALA A 42 4.61 -40.13 1.29
C ALA A 42 5.06 -41.26 0.33
N ASP A 43 4.15 -41.74 -0.53
CA ASP A 43 4.46 -42.76 -1.55
C ASP A 43 5.28 -42.18 -2.71
N ILE A 44 6.54 -42.59 -2.80
CA ILE A 44 7.50 -42.17 -3.82
C ILE A 44 6.96 -42.43 -5.23
N LYS A 45 6.25 -43.54 -5.48
CA LYS A 45 5.69 -43.84 -6.82
C LYS A 45 4.65 -42.81 -7.23
N THR A 46 3.83 -42.37 -6.28
CA THR A 46 2.86 -41.30 -6.48
C THR A 46 3.58 -39.99 -6.79
N VAL A 47 4.65 -39.65 -6.08
CA VAL A 47 5.46 -38.45 -6.34
C VAL A 47 6.10 -38.49 -7.73
N GLN A 48 6.73 -39.61 -8.11
CA GLN A 48 7.32 -39.81 -9.44
C GLN A 48 6.30 -39.59 -10.56
N ARG A 49 5.08 -40.15 -10.40
CA ARG A 49 3.98 -39.91 -11.34
C ARG A 49 3.54 -38.45 -11.35
N LEU A 50 3.55 -37.78 -10.20
CA LEU A 50 3.11 -36.39 -10.03
C LEU A 50 4.02 -35.40 -10.76
N VAL A 51 5.34 -35.62 -10.71
CA VAL A 51 6.33 -34.77 -11.41
C VAL A 51 6.59 -35.20 -12.86
N GLY A 52 6.10 -36.39 -13.22
CA GLY A 52 6.17 -36.92 -14.58
C GLY A 52 7.48 -37.64 -14.90
N ALA A 53 8.12 -38.28 -13.91
CA ALA A 53 9.27 -39.15 -14.11
C ALA A 53 8.84 -40.45 -14.82
N ARG A 54 9.31 -40.65 -16.05
CA ARG A 54 8.94 -41.75 -16.94
C ARG A 54 10.05 -42.78 -17.10
N SER A 55 11.31 -42.34 -17.21
CA SER A 55 12.46 -43.23 -17.29
C SER A 55 12.89 -43.69 -15.89
N ASP A 56 13.65 -44.79 -15.83
CA ASP A 56 14.20 -45.28 -14.56
C ASP A 56 15.23 -44.30 -13.98
N GLU A 57 16.01 -43.62 -14.84
CA GLU A 57 16.94 -42.56 -14.43
C GLU A 57 16.21 -41.37 -13.79
N GLU A 58 15.09 -40.93 -14.37
CA GLU A 58 14.26 -39.85 -13.79
C GLU A 58 13.65 -40.26 -12.44
N ARG A 59 13.29 -41.54 -12.28
CA ARG A 59 12.74 -42.05 -11.02
C ARG A 59 13.78 -42.07 -9.91
N VAL A 60 15.01 -42.48 -10.23
CA VAL A 60 16.15 -42.46 -9.30
C VAL A 60 16.49 -41.01 -8.93
N ALA A 61 16.52 -40.09 -9.91
CA ALA A 61 16.75 -38.68 -9.64
C ALA A 61 15.73 -38.07 -8.67
N VAL A 62 14.44 -38.42 -8.80
CA VAL A 62 13.40 -37.99 -7.85
C VAL A 62 13.66 -38.55 -6.43
N GLU A 63 14.09 -39.79 -6.32
CA GLU A 63 14.38 -40.42 -5.03
C GLU A 63 15.57 -39.76 -4.33
N ILE A 64 16.67 -39.53 -5.05
CA ILE A 64 17.86 -38.83 -4.53
C ILE A 64 17.50 -37.44 -4.02
N VAL A 65 16.74 -36.68 -4.81
CA VAL A 65 16.33 -35.32 -4.45
C VAL A 65 15.37 -35.31 -3.26
N LEU A 66 14.47 -36.29 -3.15
CA LEU A 66 13.58 -36.41 -1.99
C LEU A 66 14.37 -36.70 -0.71
N ASP A 67 15.35 -37.61 -0.77
CA ASP A 67 16.17 -37.97 0.38
C ASP A 67 17.07 -36.81 0.84
N GLU A 68 17.58 -36.02 -0.10
CA GLU A 68 18.49 -34.92 0.20
C GLU A 68 17.78 -33.64 0.67
N PHE A 69 16.72 -33.21 -0.04
CA PHE A 69 16.12 -31.88 0.18
C PHE A 69 14.78 -31.93 0.92
N PHE A 70 14.21 -33.12 1.13
CA PHE A 70 12.92 -33.27 1.79
C PHE A 70 13.03 -34.18 3.01
N THR A 71 12.10 -34.00 3.96
CA THR A 71 11.99 -34.82 5.16
C THR A 71 10.65 -35.55 5.14
N LEU A 72 10.69 -36.87 5.28
CA LEU A 72 9.47 -37.67 5.38
C LEU A 72 8.87 -37.52 6.78
N GLN A 73 7.67 -36.95 6.83
CA GLN A 73 6.87 -36.80 8.04
C GLN A 73 5.57 -37.63 7.92
N SER A 74 4.69 -37.53 8.92
CA SER A 74 3.46 -38.35 9.00
C SER A 74 2.47 -38.14 7.85
N ASP A 75 2.47 -36.95 7.25
CA ASP A 75 1.53 -36.50 6.23
C ASP A 75 2.15 -36.38 4.83
N GLY A 76 3.48 -36.52 4.70
CA GLY A 76 4.17 -36.51 3.41
C GLY A 76 5.64 -36.10 3.49
N TRP A 77 6.20 -35.79 2.34
CA TRP A 77 7.53 -35.19 2.22
C TRP A 77 7.44 -33.69 2.34
N HIS A 78 8.16 -33.15 3.31
CA HIS A 78 8.20 -31.73 3.66
C HIS A 78 9.53 -31.09 3.28
N GLN A 79 9.46 -29.82 2.91
CA GLN A 79 10.66 -29.00 2.75
C GLN A 79 10.53 -27.77 3.65
N GLU A 80 11.46 -27.62 4.58
CA GLU A 80 11.40 -26.61 5.65
C GLU A 80 11.19 -25.19 5.12
N ARG A 81 11.93 -24.84 4.06
CA ARG A 81 11.84 -23.53 3.43
C ARG A 81 10.46 -23.30 2.79
N CYS A 82 9.99 -24.25 1.98
CA CYS A 82 8.65 -24.17 1.39
C CYS A 82 7.58 -24.00 2.46
N ASP A 83 7.65 -24.78 3.55
CA ASP A 83 6.66 -24.73 4.62
C ASP A 83 6.67 -23.38 5.35
N ALA A 84 7.84 -22.83 5.64
CA ALA A 84 7.98 -21.51 6.24
C ALA A 84 7.38 -20.41 5.33
N GLU A 85 7.68 -20.45 4.04
CA GLU A 85 7.15 -19.48 3.07
C GLU A 85 5.63 -19.59 2.90
N ILE A 86 5.10 -20.83 2.83
CA ILE A 86 3.66 -21.11 2.74
C ILE A 86 2.94 -20.64 4.01
N ALA A 87 3.50 -20.89 5.21
CA ALA A 87 2.93 -20.42 6.46
C ALA A 87 2.79 -18.90 6.51
N VAL A 88 3.85 -18.17 6.14
CA VAL A 88 3.85 -16.70 6.05
C VAL A 88 2.83 -16.21 5.01
N PHE A 89 2.69 -16.92 3.89
CA PHE A 89 1.69 -16.58 2.88
C PHE A 89 0.26 -16.75 3.43
N HIS A 90 -0.05 -17.86 4.09
CA HIS A 90 -1.37 -18.10 4.68
C HIS A 90 -1.72 -17.10 5.77
N GLU A 91 -0.79 -16.76 6.66
CA GLU A 91 -1.00 -15.75 7.71
C GLU A 91 -1.35 -14.38 7.09
N LYS A 92 -0.61 -13.98 6.05
CA LYS A 92 -0.90 -12.73 5.33
C LYS A 92 -2.26 -12.76 4.62
N GLN A 93 -2.66 -13.90 4.05
CA GLN A 93 -3.98 -14.05 3.41
C GLN A 93 -5.11 -13.98 4.44
N GLN A 94 -5.00 -14.74 5.53
CA GLN A 94 -5.98 -14.75 6.61
C GLN A 94 -6.15 -13.34 7.21
N GLY A 95 -5.05 -12.64 7.49
CA GLY A 95 -5.11 -11.26 8.00
C GLY A 95 -5.73 -10.26 7.01
N ARG A 96 -5.69 -10.52 5.69
CA ARG A 96 -6.41 -9.72 4.69
C ARG A 96 -7.90 -10.05 4.66
N GLU A 97 -8.26 -11.32 4.79
CA GLU A 97 -9.65 -11.77 4.86
C GLU A 97 -10.35 -11.26 6.12
N ASP A 98 -9.72 -11.37 7.29
CA ASP A 98 -10.26 -10.86 8.55
C ASP A 98 -10.49 -9.34 8.50
N LYS A 99 -9.56 -8.59 7.90
CA LYS A 99 -9.75 -7.15 7.66
C LYS A 99 -10.93 -6.87 6.74
N ARG A 100 -11.11 -7.69 5.70
CA ARG A 100 -12.22 -7.58 4.75
C ARG A 100 -13.56 -7.91 5.42
N GLU A 101 -13.62 -9.00 6.19
CA GLU A 101 -14.82 -9.38 6.95
C GLU A 101 -15.16 -8.33 8.01
N GLY A 102 -14.18 -7.84 8.77
CA GLY A 102 -14.37 -6.73 9.71
C GLY A 102 -14.89 -5.46 9.03
N ALA A 103 -14.44 -5.15 7.80
CA ALA A 103 -14.97 -4.02 7.04
C ALA A 103 -16.41 -4.24 6.57
N LYS A 104 -16.76 -5.45 6.11
CA LYS A 104 -18.14 -5.83 5.76
C LYS A 104 -19.06 -5.74 6.97
N GLU A 105 -18.63 -6.24 8.12
CA GLU A 105 -19.37 -6.21 9.38
C GLU A 105 -19.67 -4.76 9.81
N ARG A 106 -18.65 -3.88 9.81
CA ARG A 106 -18.84 -2.45 10.10
C ARG A 106 -19.83 -1.80 9.14
N GLN A 107 -19.74 -2.13 7.84
CA GLN A 107 -20.67 -1.61 6.85
C GLN A 107 -22.11 -2.13 7.08
N ARG A 108 -22.28 -3.40 7.48
CA ARG A 108 -23.60 -3.96 7.80
C ARG A 108 -24.25 -3.22 8.97
N ARG A 109 -23.53 -3.06 10.09
CA ARG A 109 -24.02 -2.32 11.27
C ARG A 109 -24.36 -0.87 10.94
N ALA A 110 -23.54 -0.21 10.13
CA ALA A 110 -23.81 1.15 9.68
C ALA A 110 -25.10 1.26 8.85
N ARG A 111 -25.35 0.28 7.96
CA ARG A 111 -26.58 0.20 7.17
C ARG A 111 -27.80 -0.09 8.04
N GLU A 112 -27.70 -1.02 8.97
CA GLU A 112 -28.75 -1.35 9.93
C GLU A 112 -29.11 -0.14 10.80
N ARG A 113 -28.12 0.55 11.38
CA ARG A 113 -28.32 1.78 12.16
C ARG A 113 -28.96 2.88 11.32
N ARG A 114 -28.52 3.06 10.08
CA ARG A 114 -29.12 4.04 9.16
C ARG A 114 -30.58 3.69 8.86
N ALA A 115 -30.88 2.41 8.61
CA ALA A 115 -32.25 1.96 8.37
C ALA A 115 -33.15 2.17 9.60
N SER A 116 -32.66 1.87 10.82
CA SER A 116 -33.42 2.10 12.05
C SER A 116 -33.73 3.58 12.26
N LEU A 117 -32.76 4.48 11.98
CA LEU A 117 -32.98 5.93 12.07
C LEU A 117 -34.08 6.41 11.11
N PHE A 118 -34.07 5.95 9.87
CA PHE A 118 -35.14 6.25 8.91
C PHE A 118 -36.51 5.73 9.38
N GLU A 119 -36.56 4.51 9.92
CA GLU A 119 -37.80 3.92 10.40
C GLU A 119 -38.36 4.70 11.60
N THR A 120 -37.50 5.05 12.57
CA THR A 120 -37.93 5.88 13.72
C THR A 120 -38.43 7.26 13.30
N LEU A 121 -37.73 7.95 12.38
CA LEU A 121 -38.16 9.25 11.87
C LEU A 121 -39.51 9.16 11.17
N ARG A 122 -39.72 8.10 10.37
CA ARG A 122 -41.01 7.83 9.71
C ARG A 122 -42.12 7.62 10.74
N GLY A 123 -41.85 6.92 11.84
CA GLY A 123 -42.78 6.74 12.95
C GLY A 123 -43.21 8.06 13.62
N HIS A 124 -42.33 9.07 13.62
CA HIS A 124 -42.66 10.42 14.08
C HIS A 124 -43.22 11.36 12.98
N GLY A 125 -43.59 10.81 11.81
CA GLY A 125 -44.19 11.56 10.71
C GLY A 125 -43.20 12.40 9.89
N VAL A 126 -41.89 12.24 10.11
CA VAL A 126 -40.85 12.90 9.31
C VAL A 126 -40.32 11.92 8.26
N VAL A 127 -40.37 12.30 6.99
CA VAL A 127 -39.84 11.49 5.88
C VAL A 127 -38.62 12.19 5.29
N PRO A 128 -37.39 11.82 5.71
CA PRO A 128 -36.18 12.43 5.19
C PRO A 128 -35.92 11.93 3.76
N PRO A 129 -35.31 12.77 2.89
CA PRO A 129 -34.79 12.31 1.61
C PRO A 129 -33.86 11.11 1.74
N TRP A 130 -33.90 10.19 0.78
CA TRP A 130 -33.09 8.96 0.79
C TRP A 130 -31.57 9.22 0.84
N SER A 131 -31.14 10.39 0.39
CA SER A 131 -29.75 10.86 0.39
C SER A 131 -29.27 11.49 1.70
N THR A 132 -30.15 11.74 2.68
CA THR A 132 -29.82 12.43 3.95
C THR A 132 -28.77 11.66 4.75
N THR A 133 -27.70 12.29 5.23
CA THR A 133 -26.59 11.61 5.91
C THR A 133 -27.00 11.06 7.29
N THR A 134 -26.28 10.07 7.82
CA THR A 134 -26.61 9.45 9.12
C THR A 134 -26.60 10.48 10.27
N ALA A 135 -25.65 11.43 10.27
CA ALA A 135 -25.59 12.50 11.26
C ALA A 135 -26.79 13.46 11.18
N GLU A 136 -27.26 13.76 9.97
CA GLU A 136 -28.45 14.57 9.77
C GLU A 136 -29.72 13.83 10.22
N LEU A 137 -29.81 12.52 9.98
CA LEU A 137 -30.91 11.69 10.48
C LEU A 137 -30.94 11.69 12.02
N GLU A 138 -29.78 11.52 12.67
CA GLU A 138 -29.69 11.60 14.14
C GLU A 138 -30.09 12.98 14.67
N THR A 139 -29.67 14.05 13.99
CA THR A 139 -30.04 15.41 14.35
C THR A 139 -31.54 15.65 14.19
N GLN A 140 -32.15 15.19 13.09
CA GLN A 140 -33.58 15.26 12.88
C GLN A 140 -34.34 14.47 13.94
N LEU A 141 -33.86 13.26 14.27
CA LEU A 141 -34.49 12.42 15.28
C LEU A 141 -34.46 13.12 16.64
N SER A 142 -33.30 13.65 17.04
CA SER A 142 -33.14 14.41 18.29
C SER A 142 -34.03 15.65 18.37
N ARG A 143 -34.34 16.34 17.26
CA ARG A 143 -35.27 17.48 17.29
C ARG A 143 -36.72 17.06 17.47
N VAL A 144 -37.08 15.91 16.92
CA VAL A 144 -38.45 15.39 16.93
C VAL A 144 -38.76 14.67 18.25
N THR A 145 -37.76 14.01 18.84
CA THR A 145 -37.87 13.38 20.17
C THR A 145 -37.57 14.35 21.31
N GLY A 146 -36.74 15.37 21.09
CA GLY A 146 -36.38 16.40 22.08
C GLY A 146 -37.49 17.40 22.40
N GLY A 147 -38.70 17.19 21.90
CA GLY A 147 -39.91 17.91 22.31
C GLY A 147 -40.45 17.48 23.68
N ASP A 148 -39.88 16.44 24.30
CA ASP A 148 -40.25 16.00 25.65
C ASP A 148 -39.02 15.44 26.40
N ALA A 149 -38.86 15.83 27.67
CA ALA A 149 -37.82 15.45 28.64
C ALA A 149 -36.41 16.08 28.52
N SER A 150 -36.21 17.09 29.38
CA SER A 150 -34.93 17.32 30.06
C SER A 150 -34.59 16.14 30.99
N GLN A 151 -33.51 15.40 30.72
CA GLN A 151 -32.66 14.81 31.78
C GLN A 151 -31.35 14.25 31.19
N GLY A 152 -30.25 14.58 31.87
CA GLY A 152 -28.89 14.21 31.46
C GLY A 152 -28.66 12.71 31.51
N VAL A 153 -28.21 12.15 30.40
CA VAL A 153 -27.62 10.82 30.32
C VAL A 153 -26.23 10.97 29.68
N THR A 154 -25.21 10.59 30.43
CA THR A 154 -23.82 10.50 29.97
C THR A 154 -23.72 9.58 28.76
N GLN A 155 -23.11 10.06 27.68
CA GLN A 155 -22.95 9.32 26.43
C GLN A 155 -22.10 8.05 26.61
N PRO A 156 -22.44 6.92 25.97
CA PRO A 156 -21.53 5.78 25.87
C PRO A 156 -20.30 6.20 25.04
N VAL A 157 -19.10 5.94 25.56
CA VAL A 157 -17.81 6.39 25.00
C VAL A 157 -17.41 5.62 23.72
N THR A 158 -18.24 4.71 23.23
CA THR A 158 -17.96 3.96 22.01
C THR A 158 -18.61 4.66 20.81
N ARG A 159 -17.86 5.53 20.13
CA ARG A 159 -18.30 6.11 18.85
C ARG A 159 -18.31 5.02 17.77
N ASP A 160 -19.49 4.57 17.37
CA ASP A 160 -19.72 3.79 16.14
C ASP A 160 -19.79 4.72 14.91
N ASP A 161 -18.86 5.67 14.83
CA ASP A 161 -18.70 6.52 13.65
C ASP A 161 -18.01 5.69 12.56
N THR A 162 -18.78 5.06 11.68
CA THR A 162 -18.29 4.77 10.32
C THR A 162 -18.14 6.10 9.60
N ALA A 163 -16.97 6.71 9.76
CA ALA A 163 -16.50 7.73 8.85
C ALA A 163 -16.55 7.16 7.42
N THR A 164 -17.26 7.85 6.54
CA THR A 164 -17.19 7.66 5.09
C THR A 164 -15.82 8.18 4.62
N GLN A 165 -14.75 7.45 4.94
CA GLN A 165 -13.39 7.74 4.48
C GLN A 165 -13.21 7.18 3.06
N THR A 166 -12.70 8.01 2.15
CA THR A 166 -11.98 7.55 0.95
C THR A 166 -10.62 6.98 1.36
N PRO A 167 -10.16 5.84 0.82
CA PRO A 167 -8.99 5.14 1.35
C PRO A 167 -7.68 5.90 1.05
N ASP A 168 -6.98 6.32 2.10
CA ASP A 168 -5.56 6.69 2.07
C ASP A 168 -4.70 5.43 2.29
N THR A 169 -3.66 5.22 1.46
CA THR A 169 -2.91 3.96 1.33
C THR A 169 -1.42 4.09 1.65
N ARG A 170 -1.01 5.00 2.55
CA ARG A 170 0.43 5.31 2.72
C ARG A 170 1.08 5.07 4.08
N LEU A 171 0.58 4.17 4.92
CA LEU A 171 1.31 3.79 6.13
C LEU A 171 1.34 2.28 6.36
N GLN A 172 2.26 1.59 5.68
CA GLN A 172 2.89 0.38 6.23
C GLN A 172 4.38 0.37 5.84
N THR A 173 5.26 0.42 6.83
CA THR A 173 6.66 -0.04 6.75
C THR A 173 6.92 -0.86 8.02
N PRO A 174 7.62 -2.01 7.94
CA PRO A 174 7.85 -2.87 9.10
C PRO A 174 9.04 -2.38 9.95
N VAL A 175 9.00 -2.70 11.24
CA VAL A 175 10.03 -2.39 12.25
C VAL A 175 11.13 -3.45 12.22
N GLY A 176 12.39 -3.02 12.21
CA GLY A 176 13.58 -3.83 12.51
C GLY A 176 14.37 -3.23 13.68
N VAL A 177 14.92 -4.12 14.51
CA VAL A 177 15.49 -3.92 15.86
C VAL A 177 17.03 -3.97 15.86
N GLY A 178 17.66 -3.13 16.71
CA GLY A 178 19.02 -3.21 17.36
C GLY A 178 20.27 -3.11 16.45
N ASP A 179 21.41 -2.51 16.78
CA ASP A 179 22.07 -1.82 17.93
C ASP A 179 23.53 -1.47 17.43
N PRO A 180 24.51 -0.87 18.18
CA PRO A 180 24.51 0.17 19.23
C PRO A 180 25.63 1.27 19.05
N ALA A 181 25.70 2.20 20.03
CA ALA A 181 26.89 2.87 20.61
C ALA A 181 27.32 4.32 20.21
N GLY A 182 27.45 5.18 21.27
CA GLY A 182 28.35 6.35 21.38
C GLY A 182 27.66 7.73 21.50
N GLN A 183 27.24 8.19 22.70
CA GLN A 183 27.86 9.25 23.55
C GLN A 183 27.99 10.62 22.85
N ASP A 184 27.38 11.74 23.29
CA ASP A 184 27.53 12.38 24.61
C ASP A 184 26.37 13.35 25.01
N ALA A 185 26.32 13.62 26.32
CA ALA A 185 25.43 14.43 27.17
C ALA A 185 25.45 15.96 26.87
N SER A 186 24.59 16.91 27.32
CA SER A 186 23.53 17.08 28.34
C SER A 186 22.76 18.44 28.03
N PRO A 187 22.01 19.12 28.95
CA PRO A 187 20.60 18.89 29.25
C PRO A 187 19.68 20.14 29.15
N SER A 188 18.37 19.87 29.17
CA SER A 188 17.28 20.73 29.70
C SER A 188 16.89 22.01 28.94
N GLN A 189 15.64 22.07 28.47
CA GLN A 189 14.58 22.85 29.12
C GLN A 189 13.21 22.53 28.50
N SER A 190 12.30 22.09 29.36
CA SER A 190 10.90 21.81 29.08
C SER A 190 10.13 23.09 28.74
N ARG A 191 9.62 23.19 27.52
CA ARG A 191 8.48 24.06 27.21
C ARG A 191 7.34 23.21 26.65
N SER A 192 6.25 23.19 27.40
CA SER A 192 4.96 22.58 27.04
C SER A 192 4.51 23.08 25.66
N LYS A 193 4.55 22.21 24.65
CA LYS A 193 4.00 22.52 23.32
C LYS A 193 2.50 22.38 23.35
N GLY A 194 1.80 23.51 23.25
CA GLY A 194 0.38 23.56 22.92
C GLY A 194 0.10 22.73 21.66
N ARG A 195 -1.02 22.01 21.69
CA ARG A 195 -1.48 21.12 20.62
C ARG A 195 -1.69 21.95 19.34
N LYS A 196 -0.82 21.78 18.33
CA LYS A 196 -0.98 22.43 17.02
C LYS A 196 -2.33 22.02 16.40
N PRO A 197 -3.05 22.94 15.71
CA PRO A 197 -4.28 22.61 15.01
C PRO A 197 -4.02 21.54 13.94
N LYS A 198 -5.00 20.64 13.74
CA LYS A 198 -4.93 19.59 12.73
C LYS A 198 -4.83 20.25 11.34
N ALA A 199 -3.82 19.89 10.57
CA ALA A 199 -3.62 20.40 9.23
C ALA A 199 -4.71 19.86 8.29
N THR A 200 -5.35 20.75 7.53
CA THR A 200 -6.45 20.45 6.61
C THR A 200 -5.90 20.16 5.21
N GLU A 201 -6.44 19.14 4.56
CA GLU A 201 -6.15 18.84 3.15
C GLU A 201 -6.72 19.95 2.24
N VAL A 202 -5.94 20.39 1.26
CA VAL A 202 -6.34 21.42 0.28
C VAL A 202 -6.01 20.95 -1.14
N THR A 203 -6.75 21.43 -2.13
CA THR A 203 -6.43 21.18 -3.55
C THR A 203 -5.19 21.98 -3.97
N LEU A 204 -4.54 21.59 -5.08
CA LEU A 204 -3.35 22.32 -5.54
C LEU A 204 -3.66 23.77 -5.93
N PRO A 205 -4.76 24.10 -6.63
CA PRO A 205 -5.11 25.48 -6.92
C PRO A 205 -5.29 26.34 -5.66
N GLU A 206 -5.98 25.82 -4.65
CA GLU A 206 -6.18 26.53 -3.37
C GLU A 206 -4.86 26.76 -2.64
N TRP A 207 -3.98 25.75 -2.63
CA TRP A 207 -2.66 25.88 -2.02
C TRP A 207 -1.77 26.87 -2.76
N LEU A 208 -1.79 26.87 -4.10
CA LEU A 208 -1.02 27.84 -4.90
C LEU A 208 -1.49 29.27 -4.63
N ALA A 209 -2.80 29.50 -4.55
CA ALA A 209 -3.37 30.80 -4.23
C ALA A 209 -2.99 31.25 -2.80
N ALA A 210 -2.98 30.34 -1.84
CA ALA A 210 -2.54 30.64 -0.47
C ALA A 210 -1.05 30.98 -0.39
N VAL A 211 -0.20 30.23 -1.10
CA VAL A 211 1.25 30.49 -1.19
C VAL A 211 1.51 31.87 -1.81
N GLU A 212 0.80 32.21 -2.89
CA GLU A 212 0.91 33.50 -3.55
C GLU A 212 0.42 34.65 -2.67
N ALA A 213 -0.73 34.49 -2.01
CA ALA A 213 -1.28 35.47 -1.08
C ALA A 213 -0.36 35.74 0.11
N ASN A 214 0.39 34.72 0.57
CA ASN A 214 1.39 34.84 1.63
C ASN A 214 2.75 35.37 1.13
N GLY A 215 2.91 35.62 -0.18
CA GLY A 215 4.18 36.04 -0.77
C GLY A 215 5.28 34.96 -0.71
N GLU A 216 4.89 33.70 -0.52
CA GLU A 216 5.82 32.58 -0.45
C GLU A 216 6.18 32.05 -1.84
N LYS A 217 7.38 31.49 -1.99
CA LYS A 217 7.73 30.72 -3.19
C LYS A 217 7.06 29.35 -3.13
N GLN A 218 6.52 28.90 -4.26
CA GLN A 218 5.94 27.55 -4.43
C GLN A 218 6.91 26.47 -3.94
N ILE A 219 8.14 26.51 -4.45
CA ILE A 219 9.26 25.71 -3.95
C ILE A 219 10.37 26.71 -3.56
N PRO A 220 10.62 26.91 -2.25
CA PRO A 220 11.73 27.75 -1.79
C PRO A 220 13.08 27.17 -2.22
N ALA A 221 14.09 28.02 -2.39
CA ALA A 221 15.43 27.58 -2.81
C ALA A 221 16.09 26.59 -1.83
N GLY A 222 15.71 26.60 -0.56
CA GLY A 222 16.15 25.64 0.46
C GLY A 222 15.24 24.43 0.62
N ASP A 223 14.37 24.12 -0.35
CA ASP A 223 13.57 22.89 -0.28
C ASP A 223 14.47 21.65 -0.50
N PRO A 224 14.35 20.59 0.32
CA PRO A 224 15.17 19.38 0.20
C PRO A 224 15.11 18.65 -1.16
N VAL A 225 14.16 19.01 -2.03
CA VAL A 225 14.10 18.48 -3.40
C VAL A 225 15.36 18.80 -4.21
N PHE A 226 15.97 19.96 -3.97
CA PHE A 226 17.18 20.39 -4.68
C PHE A 226 18.41 19.61 -4.21
N ASP A 227 18.55 19.41 -2.89
CA ASP A 227 19.62 18.58 -2.32
C ASP A 227 19.55 17.14 -2.83
N TYR A 228 18.33 16.59 -2.90
CA TYR A 228 18.10 15.26 -3.47
C TYR A 228 18.54 15.20 -4.93
N ALA A 229 18.10 16.15 -5.77
CA ALA A 229 18.45 16.17 -7.17
C ALA A 229 19.96 16.31 -7.40
N HIS A 230 20.63 17.17 -6.61
CA HIS A 230 22.08 17.31 -6.63
C HIS A 230 22.78 15.99 -6.27
N THR A 231 22.32 15.32 -5.22
CA THR A 231 22.91 14.07 -4.72
C THR A 231 22.87 12.95 -5.77
N ILE A 232 21.77 12.83 -6.51
CA ILE A 232 21.63 11.79 -7.53
C ILE A 232 22.10 12.21 -8.92
N GLY A 233 22.49 13.48 -9.11
CA GLY A 233 22.87 14.03 -10.41
C GLY A 233 21.69 14.31 -11.35
N LEU A 234 20.47 14.51 -10.82
CA LEU A 234 19.30 14.87 -11.62
C LEU A 234 19.40 16.35 -12.06
N PRO A 235 19.35 16.66 -13.38
CA PRO A 235 19.45 18.04 -13.85
C PRO A 235 18.32 18.93 -13.31
N GLU A 236 18.64 20.17 -12.94
CA GLU A 236 17.63 21.14 -12.44
C GLU A 236 16.52 21.42 -13.47
N ASP A 237 16.85 21.39 -14.76
CA ASP A 237 15.85 21.52 -15.83
C ASP A 237 14.80 20.40 -15.77
N PHE A 238 15.18 19.19 -15.37
CA PHE A 238 14.24 18.07 -15.23
C PHE A 238 13.35 18.25 -14.01
N LEU A 239 13.87 18.83 -12.91
CA LEU A 239 13.05 19.25 -11.78
C LEU A 239 12.03 20.33 -12.18
N LEU A 240 12.44 21.29 -13.01
CA LEU A 240 11.54 22.33 -13.49
C LEU A 240 10.43 21.75 -14.39
N ILE A 241 10.78 20.84 -15.30
CA ILE A 241 9.81 20.08 -16.11
C ILE A 241 8.88 19.28 -15.18
N ALA A 242 9.43 18.62 -14.15
CA ALA A 242 8.65 17.88 -13.17
C ALA A 242 7.64 18.76 -12.43
N TRP A 243 8.07 19.91 -11.92
CA TRP A 243 7.19 20.82 -11.19
C TRP A 243 6.03 21.30 -12.06
N ARG A 244 6.31 21.64 -13.31
CA ARG A 244 5.28 22.11 -14.23
C ARG A 244 4.30 21.01 -14.63
N ALA A 245 4.80 19.81 -14.97
CA ALA A 245 3.97 18.65 -15.25
C ALA A 245 3.13 18.22 -14.04
N PHE A 246 3.71 18.34 -12.84
CA PHE A 246 3.00 18.11 -11.58
C PHE A 246 1.84 19.10 -11.41
N LYS A 247 2.08 20.40 -11.62
CA LYS A 247 1.01 21.41 -11.61
C LYS A 247 -0.09 21.08 -12.62
N ALA A 248 0.27 20.87 -13.88
CA ALA A 248 -0.70 20.57 -14.94
C ALA A 248 -1.60 19.38 -14.60
N ARG A 249 -1.03 18.29 -14.05
CA ARG A 249 -1.79 17.11 -13.64
C ARG A 249 -2.79 17.37 -12.52
N TYR A 250 -2.41 18.19 -11.54
CA TYR A 250 -3.21 18.43 -10.32
C TYR A 250 -4.05 19.71 -10.38
N THR A 251 -3.95 20.50 -11.45
CA THR A 251 -4.88 21.60 -11.77
C THR A 251 -5.86 21.25 -12.88
N ALA A 252 -5.64 20.17 -13.63
CA ALA A 252 -6.55 19.75 -14.70
C ALA A 252 -7.95 19.43 -14.15
N PRO A 253 -9.02 19.83 -14.86
CA PRO A 253 -10.38 19.49 -14.46
C PRO A 253 -10.54 17.97 -14.44
N PRO A 254 -11.14 17.40 -13.39
CA PRO A 254 -11.23 15.96 -13.27
C PRO A 254 -12.15 15.38 -14.34
N VAL A 255 -11.65 14.35 -15.03
CA VAL A 255 -12.41 13.61 -16.05
C VAL A 255 -13.16 12.45 -15.39
N GLY A 256 -14.43 12.25 -15.75
CA GLY A 256 -15.24 11.11 -15.30
C GLY A 256 -15.74 11.20 -13.86
N GLY A 257 -16.10 12.40 -13.38
CA GLY A 257 -16.72 12.59 -12.07
C GLY A 257 -15.79 12.41 -10.86
N LYS A 258 -14.48 12.28 -11.09
CA LYS A 258 -13.48 12.23 -10.01
C LYS A 258 -13.37 13.60 -9.32
N LYS A 259 -12.94 13.62 -8.06
CA LYS A 259 -12.57 14.87 -7.37
C LYS A 259 -11.11 15.22 -7.64
N LEU A 260 -10.76 16.51 -7.54
CA LEU A 260 -9.36 16.95 -7.51
C LEU A 260 -8.63 16.29 -6.34
N SER A 261 -7.36 15.93 -6.53
CA SER A 261 -6.55 15.41 -5.43
C SER A 261 -6.26 16.52 -4.43
N MET A 262 -6.25 16.15 -3.15
CA MET A 262 -5.99 17.05 -2.03
C MET A 262 -4.83 16.49 -1.22
N TYR A 263 -3.97 17.37 -0.72
CA TYR A 263 -2.87 17.00 0.16
C TYR A 263 -2.75 18.01 1.30
N VAL A 264 -2.25 17.54 2.44
CA VAL A 264 -1.90 18.39 3.59
C VAL A 264 -0.63 19.21 3.29
N ASP A 265 0.35 18.61 2.62
CA ASP A 265 1.61 19.26 2.24
C ASP A 265 1.94 18.95 0.77
N TRP A 266 1.69 19.94 -0.09
CA TRP A 266 1.97 19.84 -1.51
C TRP A 266 3.47 19.84 -1.83
N ARG A 267 4.33 20.44 -1.00
CA ARG A 267 5.79 20.38 -1.19
C ARG A 267 6.29 18.96 -0.91
N ALA A 268 5.79 18.31 0.16
CA ALA A 268 6.08 16.90 0.42
C ALA A 268 5.58 15.97 -0.67
N ALA A 269 4.36 16.20 -1.18
CA ALA A 269 3.82 15.44 -2.30
C ALA A 269 4.70 15.56 -3.55
N PHE A 270 5.18 16.77 -3.85
CA PHE A 270 6.11 16.99 -4.97
C PHE A 270 7.47 16.30 -4.76
N ARG A 271 8.06 16.39 -3.56
CA ARG A 271 9.30 15.67 -3.23
C ARG A 271 9.18 14.17 -3.49
N ASN A 272 8.09 13.55 -3.04
CA ASN A 272 7.84 12.12 -3.27
C ASN A 272 7.67 11.82 -4.76
N ALA A 273 6.96 12.68 -5.50
CA ALA A 273 6.78 12.53 -6.94
C ALA A 273 8.09 12.56 -7.73
N VAL A 274 9.06 13.37 -7.29
CA VAL A 274 10.42 13.42 -7.84
C VAL A 274 11.21 12.16 -7.46
N ARG A 275 11.25 11.79 -6.17
CA ARG A 275 12.05 10.63 -5.71
C ARG A 275 11.62 9.32 -6.37
N GLU A 276 10.32 9.11 -6.49
CA GLU A 276 9.75 7.87 -7.04
C GLU A 276 9.43 7.98 -8.55
N ASN A 277 9.74 9.12 -9.17
CA ASN A 277 9.49 9.41 -10.58
C ASN A 277 8.03 9.05 -10.98
N TRP A 278 7.04 9.59 -10.26
CA TRP A 278 5.60 9.29 -10.49
C TRP A 278 5.12 9.68 -11.88
N LEU A 279 5.69 10.74 -12.44
CA LEU A 279 5.34 11.26 -13.76
C LEU A 279 6.10 10.57 -14.89
N LYS A 280 7.05 9.68 -14.57
CA LYS A 280 7.87 8.90 -15.52
C LYS A 280 8.51 9.78 -16.59
N LEU A 281 9.06 10.93 -16.18
CA LEU A 281 9.58 11.95 -17.11
C LEU A 281 11.01 11.67 -17.56
N TRP A 282 11.79 10.94 -16.77
CA TRP A 282 13.17 10.58 -17.09
C TRP A 282 13.45 9.11 -16.82
N TYR A 283 14.52 8.65 -17.43
CA TYR A 283 15.17 7.37 -17.18
C TYR A 283 16.69 7.58 -17.07
N LEU A 284 17.39 6.58 -16.55
CA LEU A 284 18.84 6.59 -16.45
C LEU A 284 19.43 5.87 -17.67
N ASP A 285 20.25 6.57 -18.45
CA ASP A 285 21.02 6.05 -19.57
C ASP A 285 22.50 6.03 -19.19
N GLY A 286 22.98 4.88 -18.73
CA GLY A 286 24.30 4.76 -18.11
C GLY A 286 24.41 5.62 -16.84
N GLN A 287 25.18 6.70 -16.91
CA GLN A 287 25.37 7.66 -15.80
C GLN A 287 24.62 8.99 -16.00
N GLN A 288 23.89 9.16 -17.10
CA GLN A 288 23.20 10.40 -17.42
C GLN A 288 21.69 10.21 -17.41
N TYR A 289 20.97 11.23 -16.96
CA TYR A 289 19.51 11.25 -17.07
C TYR A 289 19.07 11.70 -18.45
N ALA A 290 18.15 10.94 -19.06
CA ALA A 290 17.53 11.28 -20.33
C ALA A 290 16.00 11.38 -20.16
N LEU A 291 15.35 12.25 -20.95
CA LEU A 291 13.90 12.40 -20.93
C LEU A 291 13.22 11.25 -21.66
N THR A 292 12.18 10.68 -21.05
CA THR A 292 11.26 9.76 -21.73
C THR A 292 10.42 10.52 -22.77
N THR A 293 9.62 9.81 -23.57
CA THR A 293 8.61 10.43 -24.43
C THR A 293 7.68 11.37 -23.65
N ALA A 294 7.27 10.98 -22.43
CA ALA A 294 6.45 11.84 -21.57
C ALA A 294 7.22 13.08 -21.08
N GLY A 295 8.51 12.92 -20.74
CA GLY A 295 9.39 14.04 -20.39
C GLY A 295 9.56 15.04 -21.52
N GLN A 296 9.77 14.56 -22.75
CA GLN A 296 9.90 15.41 -23.94
C GLN A 296 8.57 16.12 -24.27
N GLN A 297 7.43 15.43 -24.14
CA GLN A 297 6.12 16.05 -24.31
C GLN A 297 5.87 17.15 -23.28
N ALA A 298 6.20 16.91 -22.00
CA ALA A 298 6.12 17.91 -20.95
C ALA A 298 7.03 19.11 -21.25
N GLN A 299 8.27 18.86 -21.68
CA GLN A 299 9.20 19.91 -22.09
C GLN A 299 8.65 20.79 -23.23
N ARG A 300 8.05 20.17 -24.26
CA ARG A 300 7.48 20.88 -25.43
C ARG A 300 6.22 21.66 -25.12
N ALA A 301 5.31 21.10 -24.32
CA ALA A 301 4.08 21.78 -23.90
C ALA A 301 4.37 23.14 -23.22
N HIS A 302 5.57 23.31 -22.66
CA HIS A 302 6.02 24.56 -22.07
C HIS A 302 6.67 25.53 -23.06
N GLN A 303 7.32 25.06 -24.13
CA GLN A 303 7.91 25.95 -25.15
C GLN A 303 6.83 26.73 -25.91
N GLU A 304 5.62 26.18 -26.01
CA GLU A 304 4.47 26.83 -26.65
C GLU A 304 3.73 27.82 -25.74
N SER A 305 3.82 27.67 -24.40
CA SER A 305 3.13 28.55 -23.44
C SER A 305 3.88 29.86 -23.13
N GLY A 306 5.05 30.08 -23.76
CA GLY A 306 5.91 31.25 -23.59
C GLY A 306 6.07 32.12 -24.85
N LYS A 307 5.25 31.89 -25.88
CA LYS A 307 5.03 32.79 -27.01
C LYS A 307 3.67 33.46 -26.86
#